data_AF-A0A6J1WBD4-F1
#
_entry.id   AF-A0A6J1WBD4-F1
#
_cell.length_a   1.000
_cell.length_b   1.000
_cell.length_c   1.000
_cell.angle_alpha   90.00
_cell.angle_beta   90.00
_cell.angle_gamma   90.00
#
_symmetry.space_group_name_H-M   'P 1'
#
loop_
_entity.id
_entity.type
_entity.pdbx_description
1 polymer ?
#
loop_
_entity_poly.entity_id
_entity_poly.type
_entity_poly.pdbx_seq_one_letter_code
_entity_poly.pdbx_strand_id
1 'polypeptide(L)' 'MKYLYAIIFLMAIFIWNEATAVCTTQWDPVCGKDGKTYSNLCWLNEAGVGLDHEGEC' A
#
# COMPACT_ATOMS: atom_id res chain seq x y z
N MET A 1 33.89 -16.41 -2.95
CA MET A 1 33.52 -15.54 -1.81
C MET A 1 33.26 -14.08 -2.22
N LYS A 2 34.13 -13.40 -2.99
CA LYS A 2 33.92 -11.99 -3.42
C LYS A 2 32.62 -11.76 -4.23
N TYR A 3 32.29 -12.69 -5.12
CA TYR A 3 31.04 -12.63 -5.91
C TYR A 3 29.78 -12.96 -5.08
N LEU A 4 29.91 -13.72 -4.00
CA LEU A 4 28.78 -14.07 -3.13
C LEU A 4 28.24 -12.82 -2.40
N TYR A 5 29.14 -11.98 -1.88
CA TYR A 5 28.76 -10.69 -1.27
C TYR A 5 28.15 -9.71 -2.27
N ALA A 6 28.63 -9.69 -3.52
CA ALA A 6 28.05 -8.87 -4.58
C ALA A 6 26.63 -9.34 -4.96
N ILE A 7 26.40 -10.65 -5.01
CA ILE A 7 25.08 -11.23 -5.28
C ILE A 7 24.11 -10.93 -4.14
N ILE A 8 24.55 -11.05 -2.87
CA ILE A 8 23.73 -10.70 -1.70
C ILE A 8 23.37 -9.20 -1.70
N PHE A 9 24.30 -8.32 -2.07
CA PHE A 9 24.05 -6.87 -2.16
C PHE A 9 23.07 -6.50 -3.28
N LEU A 10 23.16 -7.17 -4.43
CA LEU A 10 22.21 -7.00 -5.52
C LEU A 10 20.83 -7.54 -5.17
N MET A 11 20.73 -8.75 -4.59
CA MET A 11 19.48 -9.33 -4.13
C MET A 11 18.83 -8.48 -3.03
N ALA A 12 19.61 -7.95 -2.09
CA ALA A 12 19.14 -6.98 -1.11
C ALA A 12 18.41 -5.81 -1.79
N ILE A 13 19.03 -5.14 -2.77
CA ILE A 13 18.41 -4.01 -3.48
C ILE A 13 17.06 -4.40 -4.14
N PHE A 14 16.92 -5.64 -4.60
CA PHE A 14 15.66 -6.17 -5.16
C PHE A 14 14.63 -6.64 -4.12
N ILE A 15 15.03 -6.89 -2.87
CA ILE A 15 14.17 -7.46 -1.81
C ILE A 15 13.70 -6.39 -0.80
N TRP A 16 14.34 -5.21 -0.71
CA TRP A 16 13.95 -4.12 0.21
C TRP A 16 12.89 -3.16 -0.33
N ASN A 17 12.03 -3.57 -1.27
CA ASN A 17 10.98 -2.70 -1.81
C ASN A 17 9.58 -3.32 -1.75
N GLU A 18 9.27 -3.98 -0.64
CA GLU A 18 7.89 -4.28 -0.30
C GLU A 18 7.42 -3.29 0.75
N ALA A 19 7.07 -2.09 0.29
CA ALA A 19 6.28 -1.16 1.07
C ALA A 19 4.86 -1.75 1.22
N THR A 20 4.70 -2.70 2.14
CA THR A 20 3.39 -3.08 2.66
C THR A 20 2.97 -1.95 3.59
N ALA A 21 2.10 -1.03 3.18
CA ALA A 21 1.66 -0.05 4.15
C ALA A 21 0.73 -0.71 5.16
N VAL A 22 0.91 -0.27 6.40
CA VAL A 22 0.14 -0.76 7.54
C VAL A 22 -0.94 0.27 7.80
N CYS A 23 -2.18 -0.08 7.47
CA CYS A 23 -3.34 0.72 7.76
C CYS A 23 -4.01 0.27 9.06
N THR A 24 -4.62 1.21 9.78
CA THR A 24 -5.43 0.87 10.95
C THR A 24 -6.73 0.19 10.52
N THR A 25 -7.35 -0.54 11.45
CA THR A 25 -8.68 -1.12 11.26
C THR A 25 -9.79 -0.17 11.73
N GLN A 26 -9.49 1.13 11.86
CA GLN A 26 -10.49 2.14 12.19
C GLN A 26 -11.55 2.18 11.10
N TRP A 27 -12.81 2.19 11.51
CA TRP A 27 -13.94 2.39 10.61
C TRP A 27 -14.24 3.89 10.50
N ASP A 28 -13.87 4.45 9.35
CA ASP A 28 -14.11 5.84 8.94
C ASP A 28 -14.29 5.85 7.41
N PRO A 29 -15.42 5.32 6.91
CA PRO A 29 -15.53 4.86 5.53
C PRO A 29 -15.44 6.01 4.52
N VAL A 30 -14.87 5.70 3.36
CA VAL A 30 -14.75 6.62 2.22
C VAL A 30 -15.12 5.93 0.91
N CYS A 31 -15.71 6.67 -0.02
CA CYS A 31 -16.06 6.18 -1.34
C CYS A 31 -14.96 6.54 -2.35
N GLY A 32 -14.40 5.52 -3.02
CA GLY A 32 -13.44 5.70 -4.11
C GLY A 32 -14.11 6.01 -5.45
N LYS A 33 -13.39 6.67 -6.35
CA LYS A 33 -13.81 6.91 -7.75
C LYS A 33 -14.05 5.63 -8.56
N ASP A 34 -13.63 4.49 -8.04
CA ASP A 34 -13.91 3.16 -8.58
C ASP A 34 -15.24 2.56 -8.09
N GLY A 35 -16.01 3.32 -7.29
CA GLY A 35 -17.32 2.92 -6.76
C GLY A 35 -17.24 1.93 -5.59
N LYS A 36 -16.09 1.81 -4.92
CA LYS A 36 -15.91 0.94 -3.76
C LYS A 36 -15.78 1.73 -2.46
N THR A 37 -16.41 1.21 -1.42
CA THR A 37 -16.22 1.68 -0.04
C THR A 37 -14.92 1.12 0.51
N TYR A 38 -14.07 2.01 1.02
CA TYR A 38 -12.85 1.68 1.76
C TYR A 38 -13.06 1.98 3.24
N SER A 39 -12.56 1.10 4.12
CA SER A 39 -12.77 1.23 5.58
C SER A 39 -12.24 2.54 6.16
N ASN A 40 -11.20 3.11 5.56
CA ASN A 40 -10.67 4.44 5.84
C ASN A 40 -9.79 4.94 4.69
N LEU A 41 -9.38 6.20 4.79
CA LEU A 41 -8.55 6.88 3.79
C LEU A 41 -7.19 6.18 3.54
N CYS A 42 -6.61 5.50 4.55
CA CYS A 42 -5.37 4.76 4.37
C CYS A 42 -5.55 3.61 3.37
N TRP A 43 -6.61 2.80 3.54
CA TRP A 43 -6.89 1.70 2.63
C TRP A 43 -7.19 2.17 1.19
N LEU A 44 -7.82 3.34 1.04
CA LEU A 44 -8.04 3.97 -0.26
C LEU A 44 -6.72 4.37 -0.94
N ASN A 45 -5.80 4.96 -0.17
CA ASN A 45 -4.48 5.37 -0.66
C ASN A 45 -3.61 4.16 -1.05
N GLU A 46 -3.64 3.09 -0.26
CA GLU A 46 -2.93 1.85 -0.57
C GLU A 46 -3.44 1.18 -1.85
N ALA A 47 -4.74 1.31 -2.12
CA ALA A 47 -5.32 0.84 -3.38
C ALA A 47 -4.98 1.76 -4.56
N GLY A 48 -4.37 2.93 -4.33
CA GLY A 48 -4.06 3.92 -5.37
C GLY A 48 -5.32 4.49 -6.03
N VAL A 49 -6.45 4.50 -5.32
CA VAL A 49 -7.74 4.99 -5.83
C VAL A 49 -7.93 6.44 -5.38
N GLY A 50 -8.49 7.28 -6.26
CA GLY A 50 -8.84 8.65 -5.90
C GLY A 50 -10.12 8.68 -5.06
N LEU A 51 -10.17 9.54 -4.05
CA LEU A 51 -11.38 9.82 -3.27
C LEU A 51 -12.48 10.43 -4.17
N ASP A 52 -13.71 9.94 -4.03
CA ASP A 52 -14.92 10.56 -4.57
C ASP A 52 -15.59 11.43 -3.48
N HIS A 53 -16.09 10.80 -2.41
CA HIS A 53 -16.64 11.48 -1.24
C HIS A 53 -16.41 10.71 0.06
N GLU A 54 -16.57 11.40 1.20
CA GLU A 54 -16.58 10.80 2.53
C GLU A 54 -17.84 9.96 2.74
N GLY A 55 -17.76 8.93 3.60
CA GLY A 55 -18.84 7.95 3.81
C GLY A 55 -18.76 6.76 2.87
N GLU A 56 -19.69 5.81 3.02
CA GLU A 56 -19.82 4.67 2.13
C GLU A 56 -20.33 5.09 0.74
N CYS A 57 -19.91 4.38 -0.31
CA CYS A 57 -20.66 4.30 -1.55
C CYS A 57 -21.97 3.50 -1.30
#